data_AF-A0A1I6X1E7-F1
#
_entry.id   AF-A0A1I6X1E7-F1
#
_cell.length_a   1.000
_cell.length_b   1.000
_cell.length_c   1.000
_cell.angle_alpha   90.00
_cell.angle_beta   90.00
_cell.angle_gamma   90.00
#
_symmetry.space_group_name_H-M   'P 1'
#
loop_
_entity.id
_entity.type
_entity.pdbx_description
1 polymer ?
#
loop_
_entity_poly.entity_id
_entity_poly.type
_entity_poly.pdbx_seq_one_letter_code
_entity_poly.pdbx_strand_id
1 'polypeptide(L)'
;MARTKKAKTNTLKRLFLVDFENVKSAGLNGILGLTEEDTVCFFYSENAETMTFGLHRRLTETKATVQYQKVEVGVKNALDFQLSSYLGYAISQNLAAGLDQVQYYIVTNDQGFACLKTYWKKRNVEVNLVSEITVGVQNVAPAKEEAKETKPVKDAKNTKTTKPAVKETKDVEKAEKPAKKPTRRRSTKKATKETTKEATTE
;
A
#
# COMPACT_ATOMS: atom_id res chain seq x y z
N MET A 1 -41.42 -33.57 4.20
CA MET A 1 -40.33 -32.97 3.39
C MET A 1 -39.37 -32.26 4.32
N ALA A 2 -38.07 -32.56 4.27
CA ALA A 2 -37.09 -31.91 5.15
C ALA A 2 -36.70 -30.53 4.60
N ARG A 3 -36.75 -29.48 5.44
CA ARG A 3 -36.14 -28.18 5.13
C ARG A 3 -34.64 -28.27 5.39
N THR A 4 -33.85 -28.49 4.35
CA THR A 4 -32.39 -28.46 4.43
C THR A 4 -31.95 -27.06 4.88
N LYS A 5 -31.52 -26.93 6.14
CA LYS A 5 -30.88 -25.69 6.61
C LYS A 5 -29.59 -25.51 5.79
N LYS A 6 -29.53 -24.50 4.92
CA LYS A 6 -28.23 -24.02 4.41
C LYS A 6 -27.36 -23.74 5.63
N ALA A 7 -26.17 -24.36 5.69
CA ALA A 7 -25.17 -23.93 6.64
C ALA A 7 -24.88 -22.44 6.39
N LYS A 8 -24.92 -21.61 7.43
CA LYS A 8 -24.28 -20.30 7.35
C LYS A 8 -22.78 -20.58 7.28
N THR A 9 -22.21 -20.53 6.07
CA THR A 9 -20.78 -20.31 5.90
C THR A 9 -20.47 -18.99 6.61
N ASN A 10 -19.68 -19.05 7.68
CA ASN A 10 -19.37 -17.86 8.49
C ASN A 10 -18.26 -17.07 7.80
N THR A 11 -18.58 -16.52 6.63
CA THR A 11 -17.63 -15.85 5.74
C THR A 11 -17.23 -14.53 6.35
N LEU A 12 -16.02 -14.47 6.92
CA LEU A 12 -15.46 -13.26 7.48
C LEU A 12 -15.19 -12.25 6.35
N LYS A 13 -15.77 -11.06 6.47
CA LYS A 13 -15.54 -9.94 5.55
C LYS A 13 -14.16 -9.35 5.83
N ARG A 14 -13.37 -9.06 4.79
CA ARG A 14 -12.04 -8.46 4.95
C ARG A 14 -11.88 -7.21 4.09
N LEU A 15 -11.24 -6.19 4.65
CA LEU A 15 -10.91 -4.96 3.97
C LEU A 15 -9.39 -4.77 3.93
N PHE A 16 -8.83 -4.80 2.73
CA PHE A 16 -7.41 -4.56 2.46
C PHE A 16 -7.22 -3.14 1.94
N LEU A 17 -6.60 -2.27 2.73
CA LEU A 17 -6.17 -0.93 2.34
C LEU A 17 -4.74 -1.01 1.82
N VAL A 18 -4.54 -0.85 0.52
CA VAL A 18 -3.24 -1.06 -0.13
C VAL A 18 -2.53 0.28 -0.30
N ASP A 19 -1.36 0.42 0.33
CA ASP A 19 -0.39 1.48 0.08
C ASP A 19 0.40 1.13 -1.18
N PHE A 20 -0.17 1.48 -2.35
CA PHE A 20 0.34 1.02 -3.63
C PHE A 20 1.67 1.70 -4.01
N GLU A 21 1.95 2.89 -3.48
CA GLU A 21 3.25 3.55 -3.66
C GLU A 21 4.39 2.75 -3.00
N ASN A 22 4.13 2.16 -1.84
CA ASN A 22 5.07 1.32 -1.10
C ASN A 22 5.17 -0.11 -1.65
N VAL A 23 4.06 -0.86 -1.74
CA VAL A 23 4.09 -2.31 -2.03
C VAL A 23 3.97 -2.67 -3.51
N LYS A 24 3.45 -1.75 -4.33
CA LYS A 24 3.25 -1.89 -5.79
C LYS A 24 2.60 -3.25 -6.14
N SER A 25 3.09 -3.92 -7.18
CA SER A 25 2.58 -5.22 -7.63
C SER A 25 2.94 -6.40 -6.71
N ALA A 26 3.92 -6.23 -5.82
CA ALA A 26 4.41 -7.28 -4.93
C ALA A 26 3.45 -7.51 -3.76
N GLY A 27 2.84 -6.45 -3.22
CA GLY A 27 1.83 -6.57 -2.16
C GLY A 27 0.54 -7.31 -2.55
N LEU A 28 0.44 -7.83 -3.78
CA LEU A 28 -0.81 -8.28 -4.41
C LEU A 28 -0.74 -9.74 -4.89
N ASN A 29 0.22 -10.51 -4.40
CA ASN A 29 0.47 -11.87 -4.89
C ASN A 29 -0.72 -12.81 -4.67
N GLY A 30 -1.34 -12.79 -3.49
CA GLY A 30 -2.52 -13.60 -3.17
C GLY A 30 -3.87 -13.04 -3.66
N ILE A 31 -3.91 -11.95 -4.45
CA ILE A 31 -5.18 -11.28 -4.79
C ILE A 31 -6.20 -12.16 -5.55
N LEU A 32 -5.72 -13.19 -6.25
CA LEU A 32 -6.59 -14.18 -6.94
C LEU A 32 -7.25 -15.19 -5.98
N GLY A 33 -6.76 -15.33 -4.75
CA GLY A 33 -7.33 -16.20 -3.72
C GLY A 33 -8.39 -15.53 -2.84
N LEU A 34 -8.75 -14.28 -3.15
CA LEU A 34 -9.81 -13.54 -2.46
C LEU A 34 -11.22 -13.94 -2.97
N THR A 35 -12.23 -13.69 -2.15
CA THR A 35 -13.63 -14.03 -2.40
C THR A 35 -14.51 -12.79 -2.61
N GLU A 36 -15.79 -13.01 -2.93
CA GLU A 36 -16.77 -11.95 -3.22
C GLU A 36 -17.09 -11.07 -1.99
N GLU A 37 -16.77 -11.53 -0.77
CA GLU A 37 -16.88 -10.77 0.49
C GLU A 37 -15.62 -9.91 0.78
N ASP A 38 -14.52 -10.12 0.06
CA ASP A 38 -13.30 -9.34 0.24
C ASP A 38 -13.38 -8.01 -0.51
N THR A 39 -12.83 -6.95 0.09
CA THR A 39 -12.68 -5.64 -0.54
C THR A 39 -11.22 -5.20 -0.53
N VAL A 40 -10.70 -4.76 -1.67
CA VAL A 40 -9.33 -4.23 -1.83
C VAL A 40 -9.43 -2.79 -2.28
N CYS A 41 -8.99 -1.84 -1.44
CA CYS A 41 -9.00 -0.42 -1.72
C CYS A 41 -7.56 0.08 -1.96
N PHE A 42 -7.27 0.51 -3.18
CA PHE A 42 -5.96 0.97 -3.62
C PHE A 42 -5.76 2.46 -3.35
N PHE A 43 -4.85 2.79 -2.43
CA PHE A 43 -4.35 4.16 -2.23
C PHE A 43 -3.14 4.36 -3.12
N TYR A 44 -3.25 5.25 -4.11
CA TYR A 44 -2.18 5.54 -5.06
C TYR A 44 -2.06 7.04 -5.30
N SER A 45 -0.81 7.51 -5.40
CA SER A 45 -0.46 8.87 -5.78
C SER A 45 -0.07 8.93 -7.25
N GLU A 46 0.29 10.13 -7.73
CA GLU A 46 0.84 10.31 -9.09
C GLU A 46 2.19 9.58 -9.27
N ASN A 47 2.94 9.36 -8.20
CA ASN A 47 4.16 8.53 -8.20
C ASN A 47 3.87 7.04 -8.47
N ALA A 48 2.61 6.62 -8.31
CA ALA A 48 2.16 5.24 -8.34
C ALA A 48 0.96 5.01 -9.31
N GLU A 49 0.75 5.91 -10.27
CA GLU A 49 -0.40 5.88 -11.19
C GLU A 49 -0.30 4.79 -12.30
N THR A 50 0.76 3.98 -12.32
CA THR A 50 0.99 2.96 -13.35
C THR A 50 0.92 1.53 -12.82
N MET A 51 0.31 0.64 -13.60
CA MET A 51 0.25 -0.80 -13.34
C MET A 51 0.68 -1.59 -14.58
N THR A 52 1.22 -2.80 -14.38
CA THR A 52 1.55 -3.70 -15.50
C THR A 52 0.30 -4.42 -16.00
N PHE A 53 0.26 -4.82 -17.28
CA PHE A 53 -0.84 -5.64 -17.81
C PHE A 53 -1.04 -6.95 -17.03
N GLY A 54 0.03 -7.55 -16.50
CA GLY A 54 -0.06 -8.72 -15.61
C GLY A 54 -0.73 -8.42 -14.27
N LEU A 55 -0.60 -7.21 -13.73
CA LEU A 55 -1.36 -6.77 -12.56
C LEU A 55 -2.81 -6.46 -12.94
N HIS A 56 -3.06 -5.67 -13.99
CA HIS A 56 -4.41 -5.36 -14.47
C HIS A 56 -5.22 -6.63 -14.72
N ARG A 57 -4.62 -7.65 -15.33
CA ARG A 57 -5.24 -8.96 -15.53
C ARG A 57 -5.65 -9.61 -14.20
N ARG A 58 -4.76 -9.68 -13.20
CA ARG A 58 -5.11 -10.20 -11.85
C ARG A 58 -6.22 -9.41 -11.17
N LEU A 59 -6.31 -8.10 -11.41
CA LEU A 59 -7.37 -7.22 -10.90
C LEU A 59 -8.70 -7.41 -11.65
N THR A 60 -8.69 -8.00 -12.85
CA THR A 60 -9.88 -8.38 -13.62
C THR A 60 -10.33 -9.82 -13.31
N GLU A 61 -9.39 -10.69 -12.92
CA GLU A 61 -9.62 -12.11 -12.61
C GLU A 61 -9.94 -12.39 -11.12
N THR A 62 -9.70 -11.43 -10.21
CA THR A 62 -10.09 -11.57 -8.81
C THR A 62 -11.60 -11.48 -8.62
N LYS A 63 -12.09 -12.13 -7.57
CA LYS A 63 -13.48 -12.05 -7.12
C LYS A 63 -13.75 -10.92 -6.12
N ALA A 64 -12.70 -10.33 -5.55
CA ALA A 64 -12.83 -9.26 -4.57
C ALA A 64 -13.42 -7.99 -5.18
N THR A 65 -14.13 -7.21 -4.38
CA THR A 65 -14.53 -5.85 -4.73
C THR A 65 -13.28 -4.96 -4.77
N VAL A 66 -12.83 -4.56 -5.95
CA VAL A 66 -11.70 -3.64 -6.12
C VAL A 66 -12.18 -2.19 -6.16
N GLN A 67 -11.57 -1.34 -5.32
CA GLN A 67 -11.81 0.10 -5.24
C GLN A 67 -10.49 0.86 -5.42
N TYR A 68 -10.56 2.08 -5.95
CA TYR A 68 -9.39 2.92 -6.22
C TYR A 68 -9.59 4.31 -5.60
N GLN A 69 -8.67 4.70 -4.73
CA GLN A 69 -8.60 6.01 -4.11
C GLN A 69 -7.33 6.72 -4.59
N LYS A 70 -7.49 7.64 -5.56
CA LYS A 70 -6.38 8.56 -5.89
C LYS A 70 -6.17 9.46 -4.68
N VAL A 71 -4.91 9.57 -4.26
CA VAL A 71 -4.46 10.33 -3.11
C VAL A 71 -4.16 11.76 -3.55
N GLU A 72 -4.71 12.75 -2.85
CA GLU A 72 -4.34 14.15 -3.07
C GLU A 72 -2.88 14.38 -2.68
N VAL A 73 -2.07 14.85 -3.63
CA VAL A 73 -0.64 15.14 -3.44
C VAL A 73 -0.42 16.61 -3.09
N GLY A 74 0.68 16.91 -2.39
CA GLY A 74 1.06 18.29 -2.04
C GLY A 74 1.66 18.45 -0.63
N VAL A 75 1.40 17.49 0.27
CA VAL A 75 2.05 17.39 1.58
C VAL A 75 2.78 16.06 1.73
N LYS A 76 3.85 16.05 2.54
CA LYS A 76 4.55 14.82 2.92
C LYS A 76 3.60 13.90 3.71
N ASN A 77 3.65 12.59 3.44
CA ASN A 77 2.81 11.56 4.07
C ASN A 77 1.28 11.76 3.83
N ALA A 78 0.89 12.40 2.71
CA ALA A 78 -0.53 12.60 2.35
C ALA A 78 -1.32 11.29 2.21
N LEU A 79 -0.67 10.23 1.70
CA LEU A 79 -1.24 8.87 1.60
C LEU A 79 -1.59 8.34 2.98
N ASP A 80 -0.66 8.43 3.94
CA ASP A 80 -0.83 7.96 5.31
C ASP A 80 -2.05 8.60 5.97
N PHE A 81 -2.20 9.92 5.83
CA PHE A 81 -3.34 10.66 6.41
C PHE A 81 -4.67 10.26 5.77
N GLN A 82 -4.71 10.12 4.43
CA GLN A 82 -5.92 9.76 3.70
C GLN A 82 -6.34 8.30 3.95
N LEU A 83 -5.37 7.36 3.97
CA LEU A 83 -5.58 5.95 4.31
C LEU A 83 -6.06 5.81 5.77
N SER A 84 -5.41 6.50 6.72
CA SER A 84 -5.81 6.50 8.13
C SER A 84 -7.22 7.04 8.34
N SER A 85 -7.59 8.08 7.61
CA SER A 85 -8.93 8.69 7.66
C SER A 85 -10.00 7.77 7.07
N TYR A 86 -9.72 7.18 5.90
CA TYR A 86 -10.61 6.20 5.27
C TYR A 86 -10.78 4.94 6.12
N LEU A 87 -9.73 4.46 6.80
CA LEU A 87 -9.83 3.33 7.74
C LEU A 87 -10.86 3.62 8.84
N GLY A 88 -10.81 4.81 9.45
CA GLY A 88 -11.80 5.23 10.45
C GLY A 88 -13.22 5.32 9.89
N TYR A 89 -13.38 5.88 8.69
CA TYR A 89 -14.66 5.92 7.97
C TYR A 89 -15.20 4.50 7.71
N ALA A 90 -14.40 3.59 7.16
CA ALA A 90 -14.81 2.23 6.82
C ALA A 90 -15.17 1.40 8.06
N ILE A 91 -14.42 1.55 9.16
CA ILE A 91 -14.76 0.97 10.46
C ILE A 91 -16.14 1.49 10.93
N SER A 92 -16.36 2.80 10.89
CA SER A 92 -17.63 3.40 11.30
C SER A 92 -18.81 2.92 10.45
N GLN A 93 -18.65 2.83 9.13
CA GLN A 93 -19.68 2.36 8.19
C GLN A 93 -20.03 0.89 8.41
N ASN A 94 -19.03 0.01 8.59
CA ASN A 94 -19.29 -1.41 8.84
C ASN A 94 -20.00 -1.61 10.19
N LEU A 95 -19.58 -0.91 11.26
CA LEU A 95 -20.25 -0.97 12.56
C LEU A 95 -21.70 -0.44 12.50
N ALA A 96 -21.95 0.67 11.78
CA ALA A 96 -23.30 1.20 11.55
C ALA A 96 -24.19 0.23 10.75
N ALA A 97 -23.60 -0.56 9.86
CA ALA A 97 -24.28 -1.64 9.12
C ALA A 97 -24.45 -2.95 9.94
N GLY A 98 -24.04 -2.98 11.20
CA GLY A 98 -24.12 -4.18 12.06
C GLY A 98 -23.10 -5.27 11.74
N LEU A 99 -22.02 -4.93 11.01
CA LEU A 99 -20.94 -5.86 10.66
C LEU A 99 -19.83 -5.80 11.74
N ASP A 100 -19.98 -6.65 12.76
CA ASP A 100 -19.04 -6.82 13.87
C ASP A 100 -17.80 -7.64 13.48
N GLN A 101 -17.95 -8.65 12.62
CA GLN A 101 -16.91 -9.59 12.20
C GLN A 101 -16.21 -9.17 10.89
N VAL A 102 -15.63 -7.95 10.87
CA VAL A 102 -14.80 -7.46 9.76
C VAL A 102 -13.33 -7.41 10.18
N GLN A 103 -12.44 -8.02 9.39
CA GLN A 103 -10.99 -7.93 9.59
C GLN A 103 -10.39 -6.82 8.70
N TYR A 104 -9.56 -5.97 9.29
CA TYR A 104 -8.93 -4.84 8.60
C TYR A 104 -7.44 -5.10 8.39
N TYR A 105 -6.96 -4.91 7.16
CA TYR A 105 -5.57 -5.09 6.76
C TYR A 105 -5.05 -3.83 6.08
N ILE A 106 -3.87 -3.38 6.47
CA ILE A 106 -3.09 -2.37 5.76
C ILE A 106 -1.95 -3.11 5.06
N VAL A 107 -1.90 -3.02 3.73
CA VAL A 107 -0.89 -3.68 2.91
C VAL A 107 0.21 -2.66 2.62
N THR A 108 1.25 -2.67 3.44
CA THR A 108 2.37 -1.70 3.45
C THR A 108 3.61 -2.32 4.10
N ASN A 109 4.82 -1.88 3.69
CA ASN A 109 6.05 -2.13 4.44
C ASN A 109 6.41 -0.96 5.38
N ASP A 110 5.71 0.19 5.32
CA ASP A 110 6.01 1.34 6.16
C ASP A 110 5.57 1.09 7.62
N GLN A 111 6.52 1.27 8.54
CA GLN A 111 6.31 1.08 9.97
C GLN A 111 5.56 2.25 10.62
N GLY A 112 5.40 3.39 9.93
CA GLY A 112 4.57 4.51 10.39
C GLY A 112 3.13 4.10 10.70
N PHE A 113 2.57 3.18 9.90
CA PHE A 113 1.22 2.64 10.11
C PHE A 113 1.08 1.75 11.37
N ALA A 114 2.19 1.32 12.00
CA ALA A 114 2.13 0.45 13.19
C ALA A 114 1.42 1.12 14.38
N CYS A 115 1.38 2.47 14.41
CA CYS A 115 0.60 3.22 15.39
C CYS A 115 -0.91 2.92 15.30
N LEU A 116 -1.45 2.66 14.10
CA LEU A 116 -2.88 2.40 13.88
C LEU A 116 -3.33 1.08 14.50
N LYS A 117 -2.51 0.02 14.40
CA LYS A 117 -2.79 -1.27 15.06
C LYS A 117 -2.97 -1.08 16.57
N THR A 118 -2.12 -0.27 17.20
CA THR A 118 -2.23 0.06 18.63
C THR A 118 -3.40 1.01 18.94
N TYR A 119 -3.70 1.97 18.07
CA TYR A 119 -4.80 2.93 18.24
C TYR A 119 -6.19 2.27 18.18
N TRP A 120 -6.38 1.35 17.22
CA TRP A 120 -7.66 0.65 17.01
C TRP A 120 -7.86 -0.52 17.96
N LYS A 121 -6.80 -1.24 18.35
CA LYS A 121 -6.88 -2.29 19.38
C LYS A 121 -7.38 -1.76 20.73
N LYS A 122 -7.06 -0.51 21.08
CA LYS A 122 -7.60 0.19 22.27
C LYS A 122 -9.10 0.52 22.19
N ARG A 123 -9.74 0.26 21.04
CA ARG A 123 -11.18 0.45 20.74
C ARG A 123 -11.86 -0.87 20.36
N ASN A 124 -11.24 -2.01 20.69
CA ASN A 124 -11.68 -3.36 20.35
C ASN A 124 -11.81 -3.65 18.83
N VAL A 125 -11.15 -2.87 17.97
CA VAL A 125 -11.09 -3.12 16.52
C VAL A 125 -9.71 -3.67 16.16
N GLU A 126 -9.67 -4.83 15.50
CA GLU A 126 -8.41 -5.43 15.05
C GLU A 126 -8.01 -4.91 13.67
N VAL A 127 -6.84 -4.24 13.62
CA VAL A 127 -6.19 -3.78 12.40
C VAL A 127 -4.83 -4.45 12.30
N ASN A 128 -4.56 -5.08 11.16
CA ASN A 128 -3.33 -5.79 10.87
C ASN A 128 -2.50 -5.08 9.81
N LEU A 129 -1.17 -5.19 9.91
CA LEU A 129 -0.24 -4.75 8.88
C LEU A 129 0.34 -6.01 8.22
N VAL A 130 0.43 -6.00 6.89
CA VAL A 130 1.04 -7.07 6.08
C VAL A 130 1.83 -6.47 4.93
N SER A 131 2.94 -7.09 4.52
CA SER A 131 3.70 -6.68 3.34
C SER A 131 2.98 -7.03 2.02
N GLU A 132 2.17 -8.10 2.02
CA GLU A 132 1.38 -8.54 0.89
C GLU A 132 0.05 -9.19 1.30
N ILE A 133 -0.91 -9.19 0.38
CA ILE A 133 -2.13 -10.00 0.45
C ILE A 133 -1.72 -11.48 0.32
N THR A 134 -1.83 -12.25 1.40
CA THR A 134 -1.62 -13.71 1.41
C THR A 134 -2.95 -14.47 1.50
N VAL A 135 -3.01 -15.64 0.87
CA VAL A 135 -4.23 -16.47 0.88
C VAL A 135 -4.30 -17.23 2.21
N GLY A 136 -5.26 -16.84 3.06
CA GLY A 136 -5.47 -17.47 4.37
C GLY A 136 -4.81 -16.75 5.54
N VAL A 137 -5.08 -15.44 5.69
CA VAL A 137 -4.66 -14.64 6.86
C VAL A 137 -5.46 -15.02 8.11
N GLN A 138 -5.27 -16.25 8.59
CA GLN A 138 -5.71 -16.69 9.91
C GLN A 138 -5.01 -15.85 10.98
N ASN A 139 -5.73 -15.55 12.07
CA ASN A 139 -5.32 -14.56 13.09
C ASN A 139 -3.89 -14.79 13.58
N VAL A 140 -2.98 -13.85 13.25
CA VAL A 140 -1.59 -13.87 13.74
C VAL A 140 -1.58 -13.43 15.20
N ALA A 141 -1.81 -14.39 16.10
CA ALA A 141 -1.71 -14.18 17.53
C ALA A 141 -0.34 -13.57 17.88
N PRO A 142 -0.27 -12.61 18.81
CA PRO A 142 0.98 -11.89 19.07
C PRO A 142 2.03 -12.85 19.64
N ALA A 143 3.13 -13.01 18.91
CA ALA A 143 4.34 -13.64 19.43
C ALA A 143 4.78 -12.89 20.69
N LYS A 144 5.12 -13.62 21.76
CA LYS A 144 5.59 -13.00 23.00
C LYS A 144 6.95 -12.35 22.79
N GLU A 145 7.05 -11.13 23.26
CA GLU A 145 8.31 -10.45 23.55
C GLU A 145 8.92 -11.04 24.83
N GLU A 146 10.04 -11.75 24.72
CA GLU A 146 10.92 -12.04 25.86
C GLU A 146 12.35 -11.60 25.52
N ALA A 147 12.66 -10.35 25.85
CA ALA A 147 14.04 -9.91 25.98
C ALA A 147 14.63 -10.45 27.29
N LYS A 148 15.69 -11.27 27.20
CA LYS A 148 16.57 -11.58 28.32
C LYS A 148 18.03 -11.39 27.94
N GLU A 149 18.54 -10.22 28.30
CA GLU A 149 19.95 -9.89 28.27
C GLU A 149 20.64 -10.44 29.54
N THR A 150 21.65 -11.31 29.36
CA THR A 150 22.65 -11.60 30.40
C THR A 150 24.04 -11.86 29.82
N LYS A 151 25.02 -11.07 30.26
CA LYS A 151 26.47 -11.32 30.25
C LYS A 151 27.01 -10.83 31.60
N PRO A 152 28.00 -11.51 32.22
CA PRO A 152 29.43 -11.32 31.87
C PRO A 152 30.15 -12.67 31.61
N VAL A 153 31.17 -12.80 30.74
CA VAL A 153 32.52 -12.15 30.74
C VAL A 153 33.30 -12.57 32.00
N LYS A 154 34.56 -13.05 31.96
CA LYS A 154 35.67 -12.87 31.01
C LYS A 154 35.87 -14.10 30.10
N ASP A 155 37.04 -14.65 29.69
CA ASP A 155 38.51 -14.42 29.78
C ASP A 155 39.13 -15.21 28.57
N ALA A 156 40.36 -15.06 28.05
CA ALA A 156 41.37 -14.00 28.02
C ALA A 156 42.56 -14.43 27.10
N LYS A 157 43.43 -13.47 26.72
CA LYS A 157 44.75 -13.65 26.04
C LYS A 157 44.72 -13.88 24.50
N ASN A 158 45.62 -13.32 23.67
CA ASN A 158 46.22 -11.97 23.55
C ASN A 158 47.28 -11.97 22.41
N THR A 159 47.06 -11.18 21.35
CA THR A 159 48.05 -10.53 20.46
C THR A 159 47.27 -9.53 19.58
N LYS A 160 47.62 -8.24 19.40
CA LYS A 160 48.76 -7.63 18.67
C LYS A 160 48.88 -8.16 17.21
N THR A 161 49.03 -7.34 16.16
CA THR A 161 49.56 -5.96 16.10
C THR A 161 49.12 -5.15 14.86
N THR A 162 49.36 -3.83 14.90
CA THR A 162 49.61 -2.88 13.77
C THR A 162 48.61 -2.70 12.61
N LYS A 163 48.06 -1.48 12.54
CA LYS A 163 47.95 -0.68 11.29
C LYS A 163 49.35 -0.24 10.83
N PRO A 164 49.53 0.08 9.53
CA PRO A 164 49.87 1.47 9.18
C PRO A 164 49.01 2.01 8.00
N ALA A 165 49.22 3.27 7.61
CA ALA A 165 48.52 3.92 6.50
C ALA A 165 49.40 4.95 5.76
N VAL A 166 49.43 4.88 4.43
CA VAL A 166 50.06 5.82 3.46
C VAL A 166 49.32 5.64 2.11
N LYS A 167 49.35 6.52 1.10
CA LYS A 167 48.92 7.95 0.95
C LYS A 167 49.35 8.41 -0.46
N GLU A 168 48.48 9.12 -1.21
CA GLU A 168 48.72 9.70 -2.58
C GLU A 168 49.02 8.67 -3.69
N THR A 169 48.88 8.93 -5.01
CA THR A 169 48.60 10.12 -5.88
C THR A 169 47.25 9.94 -6.66
N LYS A 170 46.55 10.92 -7.27
CA LYS A 170 46.88 11.85 -8.38
C LYS A 170 47.33 11.13 -9.68
N ASP A 171 46.86 11.44 -10.91
CA ASP A 171 46.08 12.61 -11.44
C ASP A 171 45.13 12.28 -12.65
N VAL A 172 44.17 13.18 -12.89
CA VAL A 172 43.61 13.74 -14.18
C VAL A 172 43.61 12.94 -15.51
N GLU A 173 42.46 12.86 -16.21
CA GLU A 173 42.24 13.42 -17.59
C GLU A 173 40.73 13.60 -17.95
N LYS A 174 40.42 14.20 -19.11
CA LYS A 174 39.16 14.88 -19.49
C LYS A 174 38.86 14.71 -21.00
N ALA A 175 37.69 14.15 -21.34
CA ALA A 175 37.01 14.30 -22.64
C ALA A 175 35.49 14.23 -22.39
N GLU A 176 34.69 15.29 -22.58
CA GLU A 176 34.38 16.10 -23.79
C GLU A 176 33.29 15.46 -24.68
N LYS A 177 32.24 16.24 -24.95
CA LYS A 177 31.07 15.86 -25.77
C LYS A 177 31.28 16.30 -27.22
N PRO A 178 30.54 15.69 -28.17
CA PRO A 178 29.68 16.53 -29.01
C PRO A 178 28.20 16.12 -28.95
N ALA A 179 27.32 17.08 -29.25
CA ALA A 179 25.87 16.84 -29.31
C ALA A 179 25.40 16.58 -30.75
N LYS A 180 24.25 15.88 -30.90
CA LYS A 180 23.38 16.00 -32.07
C LYS A 180 21.91 16.07 -31.63
N LYS A 181 21.22 17.15 -32.03
CA LYS A 181 19.80 17.40 -31.78
C LYS A 181 19.18 18.04 -33.03
N PRO A 182 18.21 17.40 -33.71
CA PRO A 182 17.42 18.05 -34.74
C PRO A 182 16.29 18.91 -34.14
N THR A 183 16.30 20.18 -34.53
CA THR A 183 15.13 21.07 -34.69
C THR A 183 14.25 20.57 -35.85
N ARG A 184 13.00 20.98 -36.14
CA ARG A 184 12.04 21.95 -35.56
C ARG A 184 10.74 21.90 -36.38
N ARG A 185 9.56 22.03 -35.75
CA ARG A 185 8.30 22.67 -36.25
C ARG A 185 7.18 22.41 -35.22
N ARG A 186 6.12 23.20 -35.04
CA ARG A 186 5.77 24.64 -35.11
C ARG A 186 4.23 24.69 -35.20
N SER A 187 3.58 24.88 -34.05
CA SER A 187 2.29 25.58 -33.82
C SER A 187 1.21 25.66 -34.92
N THR A 188 -0.03 25.34 -34.54
CA THR A 188 -1.24 26.09 -34.94
C THR A 188 -2.18 26.29 -33.73
N LYS A 189 -3.07 27.28 -33.81
CA LYS A 189 -3.95 27.75 -32.72
C LYS A 189 -5.32 28.15 -33.26
N LYS A 190 -6.39 27.47 -32.82
CA LYS A 190 -7.81 27.88 -32.84
C LYS A 190 -8.48 27.12 -31.68
N ALA A 191 -9.30 27.68 -30.79
CA ALA A 191 -10.18 28.87 -30.86
C ALA A 191 -11.42 28.67 -31.75
N THR A 192 -12.47 28.14 -31.14
CA THR A 192 -13.86 28.18 -31.61
C THR A 192 -14.69 28.79 -30.48
N LYS A 193 -15.58 29.73 -30.82
CA LYS A 193 -16.52 30.36 -29.90
C LYS A 193 -17.89 30.19 -30.54
N GLU A 194 -18.78 29.45 -29.90
CA GLU A 194 -20.18 29.37 -30.32
C GLU A 194 -21.10 29.76 -29.17
N THR A 195 -22.23 30.35 -29.53
CA THR A 195 -23.18 30.96 -28.60
C THR A 195 -24.52 30.99 -29.32
N THR A 196 -25.31 29.94 -29.12
CA THR A 196 -26.65 29.82 -29.72
C THR A 196 -27.68 29.83 -28.60
N LYS A 197 -28.70 30.67 -28.74
CA LYS A 197 -29.84 30.73 -27.81
C LYS A 197 -31.02 30.02 -28.46
N GLU A 198 -31.54 28.99 -27.80
CA GLU A 198 -32.93 28.57 -27.92
C GLU A 198 -33.43 28.46 -26.47
N ALA A 199 -34.42 29.22 -25.99
CA ALA A 199 -35.75 29.53 -26.53
C ALA A 199 -36.70 28.33 -26.40
N THR A 200 -37.33 28.23 -25.23
CA THR A 200 -38.42 27.30 -24.94
C THR A 200 -39.39 27.99 -23.99
N THR A 201 -40.67 28.06 -24.36
CA THR A 201 -41.88 27.84 -23.53
C THR A 201 -43.07 28.48 -24.24
N GLU A 202 -43.77 27.67 -25.03
CA GLU A 202 -45.24 27.62 -25.16
C GLU A 202 -45.60 26.19 -25.61
#